data_AF-A0A447MZ91-F1
#
_entry.id   AF-A0A447MZ91-F1
#
_cell.length_a   1.000
_cell.length_b   1.000
_cell.length_c   1.000
_cell.angle_alpha   90.00
_cell.angle_beta   90.00
_cell.angle_gamma   90.00
#
_symmetry.space_group_name_H-M   'P 1'
#
loop_
_entity.id
_entity.type
_entity.pdbx_description
1 polymer ?
#
loop_
_entity_poly.entity_id
_entity_poly.type
_entity_poly.pdbx_seq_one_letter_code
_entity_poly.pdbx_strand_id
1 'polypeptide(L)'
;MPSIFEKYQLKQVINASGRMTALGVSTPRPEVIDAAMAGMNQYFEMKDLVNKTGEYIAKLLEVEGATVVSCASAGLAQSVAAVPGSGQRLAAGKPARYTD
;
A
#
# COMPACT_ATOMS: atom_id res chain seq x y z
N MET A 1 0.43 22.91 22.67
CA MET A 1 0.83 21.50 22.44
C MET A 1 2.16 21.51 21.71
N PRO A 2 3.15 20.70 22.13
CA PRO A 2 4.41 20.58 21.39
C PRO A 2 4.14 20.09 19.96
N SER A 3 4.96 20.54 19.02
CA SER A 3 4.88 20.06 17.63
C SER A 3 5.16 18.55 17.57
N ILE A 4 4.76 17.88 16.49
CA ILE A 4 5.04 16.44 16.33
C ILE A 4 6.55 16.15 16.34
N PHE A 5 7.37 17.09 15.85
CA PHE A 5 8.83 17.00 15.87
C PHE A 5 9.37 17.06 17.31
N GLU A 6 8.88 17.97 18.14
CA GLU A 6 9.30 18.09 19.54
C GLU A 6 8.82 16.89 20.37
N LYS A 7 7.57 16.47 20.18
CA LYS A 7 6.97 15.35 20.91
C LYS A 7 7.77 14.05 20.72
N TYR A 8 8.22 13.79 19.50
CA TYR A 8 8.94 12.57 19.14
C TYR A 8 10.45 12.79 18.95
N GLN A 9 10.98 13.97 19.30
CA GLN A 9 12.40 14.34 19.18
C GLN A 9 12.96 14.12 17.76
N LEU A 10 12.17 14.46 16.75
CA LEU A 10 12.51 14.27 15.34
C LEU A 10 13.20 15.51 14.76
N LYS A 11 14.17 15.26 13.88
CA LYS A 11 14.87 16.31 13.14
C LYS A 11 14.00 16.84 11.99
N GLN A 12 13.93 18.16 11.85
CA GLN A 12 13.38 18.80 10.64
C GLN A 12 14.39 18.74 9.50
N VAL A 13 13.92 18.36 8.31
CA VAL A 13 14.74 18.14 7.12
C VAL A 13 14.08 18.78 5.90
N ILE A 14 14.90 19.30 4.99
CA ILE A 14 14.47 19.76 3.66
C ILE A 14 15.07 18.80 2.64
N ASN A 15 14.22 18.18 1.83
CA ASN A 15 14.67 17.24 0.80
C ASN A 15 14.89 17.99 -0.53
N ALA A 16 16.16 18.11 -0.93
CA ALA A 16 16.57 18.68 -2.22
C ALA A 16 17.14 17.60 -3.20
N SER A 17 17.06 16.32 -2.83
CA SER A 17 17.65 15.19 -3.57
C SER A 17 16.62 14.39 -4.38
N GLY A 18 15.37 14.86 -4.49
CA GLY A 18 14.30 14.14 -5.19
C GLY A 18 13.69 13.01 -4.34
N ARG A 19 13.52 11.81 -4.91
CA ARG A 19 12.86 10.67 -4.22
C ARG A 19 13.86 9.94 -3.32
N MET A 20 13.74 10.10 -2.00
CA MET A 20 14.70 9.57 -1.03
C MET A 20 14.03 8.61 -0.03
N THR A 21 14.43 7.32 -0.06
CA THR A 21 13.86 6.28 0.82
C THR A 21 14.05 6.58 2.30
N ALA A 22 15.23 7.08 2.69
CA ALA A 22 15.52 7.45 4.07
C ALA A 22 14.64 8.59 4.61
N LEU A 23 14.03 9.38 3.71
CA LEU A 23 13.16 10.52 4.05
C LEU A 23 11.67 10.24 3.78
N GLY A 24 11.29 8.97 3.57
CA GLY A 24 9.89 8.58 3.34
C GLY A 24 9.40 8.70 1.89
N VAL A 25 10.32 8.94 0.94
CA VAL A 25 10.08 8.94 -0.51
C VAL A 25 9.12 10.04 -1.00
N SER A 26 7.82 9.82 -0.83
CA SER A 26 6.76 10.58 -1.49
C SER A 26 6.12 11.56 -0.53
N THR A 27 5.98 12.82 -0.95
CA THR A 27 5.19 13.83 -0.25
C THR A 27 3.88 14.03 -1.04
N PRO A 28 2.75 13.50 -0.56
CA PRO A 28 1.48 13.61 -1.27
C PRO A 28 1.01 15.07 -1.35
N ARG A 29 0.35 15.42 -2.44
CA ARG A 29 -0.33 16.72 -2.59
C ARG A 29 -1.54 16.77 -1.65
N PRO A 30 -2.00 17.97 -1.24
CA PRO A 30 -3.16 18.12 -0.35
C PRO A 30 -4.39 17.34 -0.83
N GLU A 31 -4.70 17.41 -2.13
CA GLU A 31 -5.82 16.68 -2.75
C GLU A 31 -5.77 15.14 -2.55
N VAL A 32 -4.57 14.55 -2.48
CA VAL A 32 -4.38 13.11 -2.24
C VAL A 32 -4.57 12.79 -0.75
N ILE A 33 -4.12 13.68 0.14
CA ILE A 33 -4.33 13.56 1.59
C ILE A 33 -5.82 13.60 1.89
N ASP A 34 -6.54 14.56 1.31
CA ASP A 34 -7.98 14.73 1.52
C ASP A 34 -8.77 13.50 1.04
N ALA A 35 -8.44 12.95 -0.13
CA ALA A 35 -9.04 11.72 -0.63
C ALA A 35 -8.77 10.52 0.28
N ALA A 36 -7.55 10.37 0.79
CA ALA A 36 -7.20 9.30 1.72
C ALA A 36 -7.98 9.42 3.05
N MET A 37 -8.08 10.64 3.60
CA MET A 37 -8.85 10.90 4.82
C MET A 37 -10.35 10.67 4.61
N ALA A 38 -10.89 11.02 3.44
CA ALA A 38 -12.28 10.72 3.10
C ALA A 38 -12.54 9.21 3.10
N GLY A 39 -11.63 8.42 2.50
CA GLY A 39 -11.72 6.96 2.51
C GLY A 39 -11.59 6.35 3.90
N MET A 40 -10.67 6.86 4.74
CA MET A 40 -10.44 6.33 6.09
C MET A 40 -11.64 6.47 7.04
N ASN A 41 -12.58 7.39 6.77
CA ASN A 41 -13.76 7.62 7.60
C ASN A 41 -15.00 6.81 7.15
N GLN A 42 -14.84 5.85 6.23
CA GLN A 42 -15.94 5.07 5.68
C GLN A 42 -15.71 3.57 5.87
N TYR A 43 -16.81 2.80 5.88
CA TYR A 43 -16.77 1.34 5.82
C TYR A 43 -16.98 0.87 4.39
N PHE A 44 -16.25 -0.17 3.99
CA PHE A 44 -16.37 -0.79 2.69
C PHE A 44 -16.52 -2.30 2.84
N GLU A 45 -17.30 -2.90 1.94
CA GLU A 45 -17.19 -4.35 1.73
C GLU A 45 -15.84 -4.60 1.05
N MET A 46 -14.95 -5.30 1.76
CA MET A 46 -13.54 -5.38 1.38
C MET A 46 -13.31 -6.12 0.08
N LYS A 47 -14.10 -7.15 -0.22
CA LYS A 47 -13.99 -7.91 -1.47
C LYS A 47 -14.34 -7.02 -2.67
N ASP A 48 -15.41 -6.27 -2.58
CA ASP A 48 -15.84 -5.29 -3.59
C ASP A 48 -14.82 -4.18 -3.76
N LEU A 49 -14.27 -3.65 -2.66
CA LEU A 49 -13.25 -2.60 -2.72
C LEU A 49 -12.02 -3.07 -3.50
N VAL A 50 -11.52 -4.27 -3.20
CA VAL A 50 -10.36 -4.85 -3.90
C VAL A 50 -10.68 -5.09 -5.39
N ASN A 51 -11.82 -5.72 -5.70
CA ASN A 51 -12.18 -6.02 -7.08
C ASN A 51 -12.38 -4.75 -7.92
N LYS A 52 -13.16 -3.78 -7.42
CA LYS A 52 -13.51 -2.56 -8.16
C LYS A 52 -12.30 -1.64 -8.36
N THR A 53 -11.43 -1.51 -7.36
CA THR A 53 -10.18 -0.75 -7.51
C THR A 53 -9.22 -1.45 -8.47
N GLY A 54 -9.16 -2.79 -8.43
CA GLY A 54 -8.42 -3.60 -9.39
C GLY A 54 -8.87 -3.39 -10.83
N GLU A 55 -10.18 -3.48 -11.09
CA GLU A 55 -10.77 -3.20 -12.41
C GLU A 55 -10.47 -1.77 -12.90
N TYR A 56 -10.54 -0.78 -12.01
CA TYR A 56 -10.21 0.60 -12.34
C TYR A 56 -8.74 0.75 -12.76
N ILE A 57 -7.81 0.16 -11.99
CA ILE A 57 -6.38 0.18 -12.33
C ILE A 57 -6.10 -0.58 -13.62
N ALA A 58 -6.74 -1.74 -13.82
CA ALA A 58 -6.59 -2.55 -15.03
C ALA A 58 -6.97 -1.76 -16.28
N LYS A 59 -8.07 -0.99 -16.22
CA LYS A 59 -8.49 -0.08 -17.31
C LYS A 59 -7.48 1.03 -17.58
N LEU A 60 -6.89 1.63 -16.54
CA LEU A 60 -5.88 2.68 -16.70
C LEU A 60 -4.57 2.17 -17.33
N LEU A 61 -4.22 0.91 -17.05
CA LEU A 61 -2.99 0.28 -17.53
C LEU A 61 -3.18 -0.57 -18.79
N GLU A 62 -4.41 -0.69 -19.29
CA GLU A 62 -4.77 -1.53 -20.44
C GLU A 62 -4.36 -3.00 -20.29
N VAL A 63 -4.61 -3.58 -19.10
CA VAL A 63 -4.29 -4.99 -18.78
C VAL A 63 -5.55 -5.78 -18.42
N GLU A 64 -5.45 -7.12 -18.48
CA GLU A 64 -6.57 -8.04 -18.21
C GLU A 64 -7.03 -8.04 -16.74
N GLY A 65 -6.13 -7.68 -15.82
CA GLY A 65 -6.45 -7.61 -14.39
C GLY A 65 -5.35 -6.94 -13.58
N ALA A 66 -5.74 -6.32 -12.48
CA ALA A 66 -4.83 -5.71 -11.52
C ALA A 66 -5.38 -5.92 -10.10
N THR A 67 -4.49 -5.99 -9.11
CA THR A 67 -4.86 -6.08 -7.70
C THR A 67 -3.91 -5.25 -6.84
N VAL A 68 -4.44 -4.60 -5.82
CA VAL A 68 -3.66 -3.79 -4.88
C VAL A 68 -3.15 -4.69 -3.75
N VAL A 69 -1.84 -4.66 -3.52
CA VAL A 69 -1.17 -5.37 -2.43
C VAL A 69 -0.42 -4.38 -1.54
N SER A 70 -0.01 -4.82 -0.35
CA SER A 70 0.62 -3.94 0.66
C SER A 70 1.89 -3.25 0.17
N CYS A 71 2.70 -3.92 -0.65
CA CYS A 71 3.93 -3.37 -1.23
C CYS A 71 4.40 -4.17 -2.44
N ALA A 72 5.38 -3.64 -3.19
CA ALA A 72 5.97 -4.31 -4.35
C ALA A 72 6.54 -5.70 -3.99
N SER A 73 7.16 -5.85 -2.83
CA SER A 73 7.70 -7.15 -2.38
C SER A 73 6.61 -8.19 -2.16
N ALA A 74 5.43 -7.79 -1.66
CA ALA A 74 4.29 -8.71 -1.49
C ALA A 74 3.74 -9.14 -2.86
N GLY A 75 3.72 -8.22 -3.83
CA GLY A 75 3.35 -8.53 -5.21
C GLY A 75 4.28 -9.57 -5.82
N LEU A 76 5.60 -9.39 -5.70
CA LEU A 76 6.59 -10.36 -6.19
C LEU A 76 6.41 -11.74 -5.53
N ALA A 77 6.20 -11.78 -4.21
CA ALA A 77 5.97 -13.04 -3.51
C ALA A 77 4.71 -13.77 -4.01
N GLN A 78 3.61 -13.03 -4.24
CA GLN A 78 2.38 -13.60 -4.80
C GLN A 78 2.58 -14.08 -6.25
N SER A 79 3.28 -13.32 -7.08
CA SER A 79 3.56 -13.70 -8.48
C SER A 79 4.35 -14.99 -8.58
N VAL A 80 5.37 -15.18 -7.72
CA VAL A 80 6.15 -16.44 -7.69
C VAL A 80 5.32 -17.61 -7.17
N ALA A 81 4.51 -17.39 -6.12
CA ALA A 81 3.65 -18.42 -5.54
C ALA A 81 2.51 -18.86 -6.47
N ALA A 82 2.07 -18.00 -7.40
CA ALA A 82 0.99 -18.29 -8.35
C ALA A 82 1.39 -19.30 -9.45
N VAL A 83 2.69 -19.56 -9.66
CA VAL A 83 3.17 -20.51 -10.67
C VAL A 83 3.00 -21.94 -10.17
N PRO A 84 2.20 -22.80 -10.85
CA PRO A 84 2.02 -24.18 -10.43
C PRO A 84 3.35 -24.95 -10.41
N GLY A 85 3.64 -25.65 -9.30
CA GLY A 85 4.83 -26.49 -9.18
C GLY A 85 6.08 -25.81 -8.60
N SER A 86 6.03 -24.52 -8.25
CA SER A 86 7.12 -23.80 -7.55
C SER A 86 7.24 -24.17 -6.05
N GLY A 87 6.85 -25.39 -5.69
CA GLY A 87 6.77 -25.93 -4.34
C GLY A 87 8.12 -26.02 -3.62
N GLN A 88 8.65 -24.88 -3.21
CA GLN A 88 9.54 -24.77 -2.07
C GLN A 88 8.94 -23.74 -1.12
N ARG A 89 8.23 -24.28 -0.11
CA ARG A 89 8.04 -23.72 1.24
C ARG A 89 8.40 -22.24 1.38
N LEU A 90 7.65 -21.34 0.75
CA LEU A 90 7.47 -20.01 1.30
C LEU A 90 6.63 -20.28 2.53
N ALA A 91 7.27 -20.28 3.71
CA ALA A 91 6.59 -20.35 4.97
C ALA A 91 5.62 -19.17 5.04
N ALA A 92 4.41 -19.37 4.54
CA ALA A 92 3.28 -18.53 4.80
C ALA A 92 3.10 -18.58 6.31
N GLY A 93 3.62 -17.55 6.99
CA GLY A 93 3.13 -17.20 8.31
C GLY A 93 1.61 -17.28 8.22
N LYS A 94 1.00 -18.06 9.12
CA LYS A 94 -0.45 -18.31 9.16
C LYS A 94 -1.19 -17.02 8.75
N PRO A 95 -2.20 -17.09 7.87
CA PRO A 95 -3.04 -15.92 7.64
C PRO A 95 -3.50 -15.43 9.00
N ALA A 96 -3.18 -14.19 9.34
CA ALA A 96 -3.80 -13.52 10.47
C ALA A 96 -5.29 -13.63 10.20
N ARG A 97 -5.98 -14.45 11.01
CA ARG A 97 -7.43 -14.54 10.96
C ARG A 97 -7.93 -13.13 11.23
N TYR A 98 -8.44 -12.47 10.20
CA TYR A 98 -9.31 -11.33 10.39
C TYR A 98 -10.71 -11.93 10.68
N THR A 99 -10.84 -12.45 11.90
CA THR A 99 -12.10 -12.55 12.63
C THR A 99 -12.09 -11.31 13.52
N ASP A 100 -13.03 -10.37 13.42
CA ASP A 100 -14.48 -10.57 13.42
C ASP A 100 -15.24 -9.89 12.27
#